data_AF-A0A4P2VE32-F1
#
_entry.id   AF-A0A4P2VE32-F1
#
_cell.length_a   1.000
_cell.length_b   1.000
_cell.length_c   1.000
_cell.angle_alpha   90.00
_cell.angle_beta   90.00
_cell.angle_gamma   90.00
#
_symmetry.space_group_name_H-M   'P 1'
#
loop_
_entity.id
_entity.type
_entity.pdbx_description
1 polymer ?
#
loop_
_entity_poly.entity_id
_entity_poly.type
_entity_poly.pdbx_seq_one_letter_code
_entity_poly.pdbx_strand_id
1 'polypeptide(L)'
;MAAELSSLVRSMESDGFQSDPLMVDGVTLTVLDGAHRLAALRELGARWAVSALVDYEDPGITVARWLRSMDPRSASGAAMGVGMAQVGDWRTAAGAVDSSRGRVAVLMPSGPSYLSSALGGCIEAHRLASTVWSRVPAGGMALISDDRVEAALESGSAIVYPPAPLKEEVIISAASGDLFPPKSTRHVFRTRPLGIDVPLEVLRSSEPDLDVIRGRTSMPRILPPNSEFRGRRYEDQVVLFQ
;
A
#
# COMPACT_ATOMS: atom_id res chain seq x y z
N MET A 1 5.46 -7.40 9.60
CA MET A 1 6.33 -7.02 8.47
C MET A 1 7.38 -8.10 8.17
N ALA A 2 8.24 -8.46 9.12
CA ALA A 2 9.22 -9.55 8.90
C ALA A 2 8.56 -10.88 8.49
N ALA A 3 7.47 -11.28 9.15
CA ALA A 3 6.77 -12.52 8.82
C ALA A 3 6.15 -12.55 7.40
N GLU A 4 5.59 -11.43 6.92
CA GLU A 4 5.04 -11.31 5.56
C GLU A 4 6.15 -11.40 4.51
N LEU A 5 7.27 -10.70 4.73
CA LEU A 5 8.42 -10.74 3.84
C LEU A 5 9.02 -12.15 3.79
N SER A 6 9.27 -12.78 4.94
CA SER A 6 9.81 -14.14 4.99
C SER A 6 8.88 -15.16 4.31
N SER A 7 7.57 -14.99 4.45
CA SER A 7 6.60 -15.83 3.73
C SER A 7 6.69 -15.64 2.22
N LEU A 8 6.82 -14.39 1.76
CA LEU A 8 6.94 -14.08 0.33
C LEU A 8 8.26 -14.60 -0.25
N VAL A 9 9.38 -14.44 0.47
CA VAL A 9 10.70 -14.96 0.08
C VAL A 9 10.62 -16.47 -0.12
N ARG A 10 10.06 -17.21 0.85
CA ARG A 10 9.88 -18.66 0.75
C ARG A 10 9.00 -19.08 -0.42
N SER A 11 7.86 -18.40 -0.62
CA SER A 11 6.99 -18.67 -1.77
C SER A 11 7.72 -18.43 -3.08
N MET A 12 8.37 -17.27 -3.23
CA MET A 12 9.05 -16.89 -4.46
C MET A 12 10.23 -17.83 -4.78
N GLU A 13 11.00 -18.25 -3.77
CA GLU A 13 12.05 -19.27 -3.96
C GLU A 13 11.46 -20.62 -4.36
N SER A 14 10.37 -21.05 -3.71
CA SER A 14 9.69 -22.32 -4.02
C SER A 14 9.07 -22.33 -5.41
N ASP A 15 8.45 -21.22 -5.81
CA ASP A 15 7.82 -21.04 -7.11
C ASP A 15 8.89 -20.90 -8.21
N GLY A 16 10.03 -20.30 -7.90
CA GLY A 16 11.18 -20.15 -8.79
C GLY A 16 11.09 -18.97 -9.76
N PHE A 17 10.11 -18.09 -9.60
CA PHE A 17 9.89 -16.94 -10.48
C PHE A 17 9.40 -15.68 -9.77
N GLN A 18 9.68 -14.52 -10.35
CA GLN A 18 8.93 -13.29 -10.09
C GLN A 18 7.64 -13.32 -10.91
N SER A 19 6.51 -13.54 -10.24
CA SER A 19 5.23 -13.68 -10.95
C SER A 19 4.74 -12.38 -11.56
N ASP A 20 4.56 -11.38 -10.71
CA ASP A 20 4.02 -10.09 -11.10
C ASP A 20 5.14 -9.04 -11.15
N PRO A 21 5.15 -8.12 -12.14
CA PRO A 21 6.13 -7.05 -12.25
C PRO A 21 5.96 -5.98 -11.16
N LEU A 22 7.05 -5.32 -10.78
CA LEU A 22 6.99 -4.09 -9.97
C LEU A 22 6.31 -2.98 -10.78
N MET A 23 5.42 -2.19 -10.17
CA MET A 23 4.94 -0.96 -10.82
C MET A 23 5.89 0.16 -10.44
N VAL A 24 6.49 0.82 -11.42
CA VAL A 24 7.59 1.78 -11.21
C VAL A 24 7.32 3.04 -12.02
N ASP A 25 7.52 4.20 -11.40
CA ASP A 25 7.54 5.46 -12.13
C ASP A 25 8.73 5.48 -13.11
N GLY A 26 8.47 5.66 -14.40
CA GLY A 26 9.47 5.60 -15.46
C GLY A 26 10.51 6.73 -15.39
N VAL A 27 10.17 7.85 -14.74
CA VAL A 27 11.07 9.01 -14.63
C VAL A 27 11.95 8.90 -13.40
N THR A 28 11.35 8.74 -12.21
CA THR A 28 12.09 8.77 -10.94
C THR A 28 12.58 7.41 -10.48
N LEU A 29 12.14 6.32 -11.13
CA LEU A 29 12.34 4.94 -10.71
C LEU A 29 11.76 4.62 -9.32
N THR A 30 10.82 5.44 -8.85
CA THR A 30 10.09 5.20 -7.61
C THR A 30 9.23 3.94 -7.76
N VAL A 31 9.36 3.00 -6.82
CA VAL A 31 8.50 1.81 -6.76
C VAL A 31 7.14 2.20 -6.20
N LEU A 32 6.13 2.21 -7.07
CA LEU A 32 4.76 2.59 -6.73
C LEU A 32 3.98 1.40 -6.16
N ASP A 33 4.26 0.19 -6.65
CA ASP A 33 3.70 -1.04 -6.08
C ASP A 33 4.64 -2.23 -6.24
N GLY A 34 4.67 -3.08 -5.21
CA GLY A 34 5.57 -4.23 -5.14
C GLY A 34 6.79 -4.05 -4.24
N ALA A 35 6.80 -3.12 -3.29
CA ALA A 35 7.93 -2.93 -2.37
C ALA A 35 8.35 -4.23 -1.64
N HIS A 36 7.40 -5.06 -1.19
CA HIS A 36 7.71 -6.37 -0.60
C HIS A 36 8.34 -7.35 -1.62
N ARG A 37 7.91 -7.31 -2.89
CA ARG A 37 8.51 -8.13 -3.95
C ARG A 37 9.93 -7.69 -4.24
N LEU A 38 10.20 -6.39 -4.30
CA LEU A 38 11.56 -5.87 -4.45
C LEU A 38 12.45 -6.28 -3.28
N ALA A 39 11.95 -6.19 -2.04
CA ALA A 39 12.69 -6.63 -0.86
C ALA A 39 12.99 -8.14 -0.92
N ALA A 40 12.00 -8.96 -1.30
CA ALA A 40 12.19 -10.41 -1.45
C ALA A 40 13.21 -10.75 -2.55
N LEU A 41 13.13 -10.11 -3.71
CA LEU A 41 14.09 -10.28 -4.79
C LEU A 41 15.52 -9.97 -4.35
N ARG A 42 15.72 -8.88 -3.59
CA ARG A 42 17.02 -8.52 -3.02
C ARG A 42 17.53 -9.58 -2.03
N GLU A 43 16.67 -10.08 -1.15
CA GLU A 43 17.01 -11.14 -0.19
C GLU A 43 17.39 -12.44 -0.91
N LEU A 44 16.74 -12.75 -2.03
CA LEU A 44 16.99 -13.91 -2.89
C LEU A 44 18.21 -13.74 -3.82
N GLY A 45 18.97 -12.63 -3.69
CA GLY A 45 20.17 -12.37 -4.49
C GLY A 45 19.88 -12.03 -5.96
N ALA A 46 18.64 -11.67 -6.31
CA ALA A 46 18.33 -11.19 -7.64
C ALA A 46 19.02 -9.84 -7.90
N ARG A 47 19.65 -9.73 -9.07
CA ARG A 47 20.29 -8.49 -9.55
C ARG A 47 19.29 -7.61 -10.30
N TRP A 48 18.29 -8.23 -10.90
CA TRP A 48 17.28 -7.60 -11.72
C TRP A 48 15.87 -7.83 -11.16
N ALA A 49 14.96 -6.93 -11.49
CA ALA A 49 13.54 -7.08 -11.20
C ALA A 49 12.74 -6.68 -12.43
N VAL A 50 11.81 -7.54 -12.84
CA VAL A 50 10.88 -7.21 -13.92
C VAL A 50 9.95 -6.13 -13.41
N SER A 51 9.87 -5.05 -14.18
CA SER A 51 9.15 -3.84 -13.80
C SER A 51 8.31 -3.35 -14.97
N ALA A 52 7.10 -2.89 -14.65
CA ALA A 52 6.22 -2.17 -15.54
C ALA A 52 6.40 -0.67 -15.27
N LEU A 53 6.99 0.03 -16.23
CA LEU A 53 7.19 1.47 -16.15
C LEU A 53 5.87 2.17 -16.50
N VAL A 54 5.50 3.15 -15.68
CA VAL A 54 4.35 4.02 -15.91
C VAL A 54 4.78 5.47 -15.84
N ASP A 55 4.08 6.34 -16.56
CA ASP A 55 4.15 7.78 -16.33
C ASP A 55 3.34 8.10 -15.07
N TYR A 56 4.00 8.30 -13.93
CA TYR A 56 3.28 8.54 -12.69
C TYR A 56 2.54 9.88 -12.67
N GLU A 57 2.86 10.84 -13.55
CA GLU A 57 2.12 12.09 -13.66
C GLU A 57 0.76 11.91 -14.35
N ASP A 58 0.54 10.80 -15.08
CA ASP A 58 -0.73 10.51 -15.76
C ASP A 58 -1.92 10.68 -14.78
N PRO A 59 -2.89 11.55 -15.07
CA PRO A 59 -4.03 11.80 -14.20
C PRO A 59 -4.94 10.57 -14.01
N GLY A 60 -4.83 9.56 -14.88
CA GLY A 60 -5.50 8.27 -14.72
C GLY A 60 -4.85 7.32 -13.72
N ILE A 61 -3.67 7.67 -13.20
CA ILE A 61 -3.06 7.00 -12.05
C ILE A 61 -3.34 7.84 -10.82
N THR A 62 -3.90 7.23 -9.78
CA THR A 62 -4.19 7.94 -8.52
C THR A 62 -3.49 7.26 -7.36
N VAL A 63 -3.23 8.05 -6.31
CA VAL A 63 -2.73 7.56 -5.03
C VAL A 63 -3.77 7.87 -3.96
N ALA A 64 -4.18 6.83 -3.27
CA ALA A 64 -5.03 6.86 -2.09
C ALA A 64 -4.24 6.31 -0.90
N ARG A 65 -4.93 6.03 0.20
CA ARG A 65 -4.35 5.42 1.40
C ARG A 65 -4.98 4.07 1.70
N TRP A 66 -4.22 3.22 2.35
CA TRP A 66 -4.77 2.07 3.06
C TRP A 66 -5.11 2.49 4.48
N LEU A 67 -6.39 2.41 4.83
CA LEU A 67 -6.89 2.64 6.18
C LEU A 67 -6.98 1.32 6.93
N ARG A 68 -7.07 1.41 8.26
CA ARG A 68 -7.17 0.23 9.12
C ARG A 68 -8.40 0.34 9.99
N SER A 69 -9.33 -0.60 9.83
CA SER A 69 -10.43 -0.79 10.76
C SER A 69 -10.01 -1.70 11.89
N MET A 70 -10.54 -1.46 13.09
CA MET A 70 -10.23 -2.21 14.29
C MET A 70 -11.32 -2.11 15.36
N ASP A 71 -11.22 -2.95 16.40
CA ASP A 71 -12.08 -2.88 17.57
C ASP A 71 -12.02 -1.49 18.25
N PRO A 72 -13.17 -0.83 18.52
CA PRO A 72 -13.20 0.50 19.12
C PRO A 72 -12.54 0.61 20.49
N ARG A 73 -12.59 -0.44 21.34
CA ARG A 73 -11.97 -0.38 22.68
C ARG A 73 -10.46 -0.32 22.55
N SER A 74 -9.91 -1.17 21.69
CA SER A 74 -8.48 -1.20 21.36
C SER A 74 -8.01 0.11 20.72
N ALA A 75 -8.79 0.65 19.79
CA ALA A 75 -8.51 1.91 19.12
C ALA A 75 -8.44 3.10 20.10
N SER A 76 -9.44 3.19 20.99
CA SER A 76 -9.51 4.21 22.04
C SER A 76 -8.29 4.14 22.98
N GLY A 77 -7.94 2.95 23.47
CA GLY A 77 -6.76 2.75 24.32
C GLY A 77 -5.45 3.11 23.61
N ALA A 78 -5.32 2.74 22.34
CA ALA A 78 -4.15 3.08 21.53
C ALA A 78 -4.01 4.59 21.30
N ALA A 79 -5.11 5.27 20.97
CA ALA A 79 -5.18 6.72 20.77
C ALA A 79 -4.81 7.50 22.05
N MET A 80 -5.40 7.14 23.18
CA MET A 80 -5.06 7.74 24.48
C MET A 80 -3.60 7.50 24.84
N GLY A 81 -3.09 6.29 24.61
CA GLY A 81 -1.70 5.96 24.89
C GLY A 81 -0.68 6.73 24.05
N VAL A 82 -1.06 7.28 22.88
CA VAL A 82 -0.18 8.16 22.08
C VAL A 82 -0.45 9.65 22.35
N GLY A 83 -1.33 9.98 23.31
CA GLY A 83 -1.63 11.36 23.69
C GLY A 83 -2.56 12.09 22.71
N MET A 84 -3.38 11.38 21.94
CA MET A 84 -4.40 12.03 21.10
C MET A 84 -5.54 12.59 21.96
N ALA A 85 -6.06 13.76 21.57
CA ALA A 85 -7.15 14.43 22.27
C ALA A 85 -8.50 13.99 21.70
N GLN A 86 -9.52 13.90 22.56
CA GLN A 86 -10.90 13.67 22.11
C GLN A 86 -11.42 14.89 21.34
N VAL A 87 -12.07 14.66 20.20
CA VAL A 87 -12.72 15.67 19.37
C VAL A 87 -14.05 15.12 18.84
N GLY A 88 -15.08 15.98 18.89
CA GLY A 88 -16.37 15.88 18.19
C GLY A 88 -16.84 14.48 17.79
N ASP A 89 -17.46 14.38 16.62
CA ASP A 89 -17.78 13.11 15.98
C ASP A 89 -16.69 12.72 14.97
N TRP A 90 -16.86 11.58 14.31
CA TRP A 90 -15.91 11.11 13.31
C TRP A 90 -15.80 12.05 12.10
N ARG A 91 -16.88 12.73 11.71
CA ARG A 91 -16.87 13.68 10.58
C ARG A 91 -16.03 14.91 10.91
N THR A 92 -16.14 15.41 12.14
CA THR A 92 -15.30 16.49 12.65
C THR A 92 -13.83 16.09 12.65
N ALA A 93 -13.51 14.89 13.13
CA ALA A 93 -12.14 14.39 13.17
C ALA A 93 -11.55 14.17 11.77
N ALA A 94 -12.31 13.56 10.86
CA ALA A 94 -11.92 13.35 9.47
C ALA A 94 -11.67 14.68 8.74
N GLY A 95 -12.59 15.65 8.86
CA GLY A 95 -12.43 16.97 8.27
C GLY A 95 -11.18 17.72 8.79
N ALA A 96 -10.82 17.53 10.06
CA ALA A 96 -9.59 18.10 10.62
C ALA A 96 -8.31 17.45 10.07
N VAL A 97 -8.37 16.18 9.66
CA VAL A 97 -7.27 15.50 8.95
C VAL A 97 -7.23 15.94 7.49
N ASP A 98 -8.36 15.95 6.79
CA ASP A 98 -8.39 16.25 5.36
C ASP A 98 -8.03 17.72 5.05
N SER A 99 -8.24 18.62 6.01
CA SER A 99 -7.81 20.02 5.93
C SER A 99 -6.35 20.27 6.34
N SER A 100 -5.59 19.24 6.75
CA SER A 100 -4.22 19.37 7.24
C SER A 100 -3.33 18.19 6.84
N ARG A 101 -2.17 18.46 6.24
CA ARG A 101 -1.21 17.40 5.86
C ARG A 101 -0.56 16.68 7.05
N GLY A 102 -0.56 17.28 8.25
CA GLY A 102 0.17 16.79 9.42
C GLY A 102 -0.71 16.35 10.59
N ARG A 103 -1.84 15.69 10.36
CA ARG A 103 -2.70 15.20 11.45
C ARG A 103 -3.20 13.79 11.20
N VAL A 104 -3.44 13.04 12.28
CA VAL A 104 -4.07 11.72 12.29
C VAL A 104 -5.29 11.76 13.18
N ALA A 105 -6.33 11.03 12.77
CA ALA A 105 -7.48 10.75 13.62
C ALA A 105 -7.63 9.25 13.91
N VAL A 106 -8.29 8.95 15.02
CA VAL A 106 -8.97 7.66 15.23
C VAL A 106 -10.46 7.95 15.23
N LEU A 107 -11.11 7.53 14.16
CA LEU A 107 -12.53 7.71 13.94
C LEU A 107 -13.28 6.64 14.74
N MET A 108 -14.20 7.09 15.59
CA MET A 108 -15.00 6.22 16.43
C MET A 108 -16.41 6.07 15.85
N PRO A 109 -16.99 4.85 15.87
CA PRO A 109 -18.34 4.61 15.35
C PRO A 109 -19.42 5.28 16.20
N SER A 110 -19.12 5.54 17.47
CA SER A 110 -19.97 6.29 18.40
C SER A 110 -19.12 6.99 19.46
N GLY A 111 -19.67 8.06 20.04
CA GLY A 111 -18.94 8.89 21.01
C GLY A 111 -17.84 9.74 20.37
N PRO A 112 -16.92 10.29 21.20
CA PRO A 112 -15.88 11.17 20.69
C PRO A 112 -14.84 10.42 19.88
N SER A 113 -14.45 10.99 18.75
CA SER A 113 -13.26 10.55 18.01
C SER A 113 -11.99 11.14 18.62
N TYR A 114 -10.82 10.72 18.13
CA TYR A 114 -9.54 11.22 18.63
C TYR A 114 -8.75 11.90 17.52
N LEU A 115 -8.00 12.94 17.84
CA LEU A 115 -7.15 13.69 16.92
C LEU A 115 -5.77 13.94 17.52
N SER A 116 -4.74 13.82 16.70
CA SER A 116 -3.38 14.15 17.08
C SER A 116 -3.16 15.66 17.20
N SER A 117 -2.11 16.06 17.90
CA SER A 117 -1.50 17.37 17.68
C SER A 117 -1.02 17.50 16.22
N ALA A 118 -0.71 18.73 15.81
CA ALA A 118 -0.10 18.97 14.51
C ALA A 118 1.31 18.35 14.44
N LEU A 119 1.61 17.71 13.31
CA LEU A 119 2.85 17.02 12.98
C LEU A 119 3.54 17.73 11.80
N GLY A 120 4.79 17.32 11.50
CA GLY A 120 5.61 17.92 10.44
C GLY A 120 5.05 17.76 9.04
N GLY A 121 4.31 16.68 8.77
CA GLY A 121 3.72 16.42 7.46
C GLY A 121 3.04 15.06 7.37
N CYS A 122 2.80 14.65 6.12
CA CYS A 122 2.06 13.44 5.80
C CYS A 122 2.80 12.18 6.27
N ILE A 123 4.12 12.13 6.12
CA ILE A 123 4.92 10.96 6.51
C ILE A 123 4.88 10.77 8.04
N GLU A 124 5.06 11.83 8.82
CA GLU A 124 4.95 11.79 10.28
C GLU A 124 3.54 11.40 10.73
N ALA A 125 2.51 11.89 10.03
CA ALA A 125 1.13 11.47 10.27
C ALA A 125 0.98 9.96 10.06
N HIS A 126 1.45 9.41 8.94
CA HIS A 126 1.41 7.97 8.71
C HIS A 126 2.25 7.17 9.73
N ARG A 127 3.38 7.70 10.22
CA ARG A 127 4.18 7.07 11.30
C ARG A 127 3.45 7.03 12.63
N LEU A 128 2.77 8.11 13.00
CA LEU A 128 1.94 8.13 14.20
C LEU A 128 0.78 7.14 14.06
N ALA A 129 0.12 7.13 12.90
CA ALA A 129 -0.91 6.13 12.60
C ALA A 129 -0.34 4.71 12.78
N SER A 130 0.89 4.47 12.30
CA SER A 130 1.59 3.21 12.51
C SER A 130 1.85 2.83 13.94
N THR A 131 2.12 3.81 14.78
CA THR A 131 2.27 3.61 16.22
C THR A 131 0.93 3.27 16.89
N VAL A 132 -0.17 3.87 16.42
CA VAL A 132 -1.52 3.56 16.91
C VAL A 132 -1.88 2.11 16.61
N TRP A 133 -1.79 1.67 15.36
CA TRP A 133 -2.21 0.31 15.02
C TRP A 133 -1.21 -0.77 15.46
N SER A 134 0.07 -0.46 15.67
CA SER A 134 1.04 -1.45 16.20
C SER A 134 0.75 -1.84 17.66
N ARG A 135 -0.06 -1.06 18.36
CA ARG A 135 -0.50 -1.34 19.74
C ARG A 135 -1.72 -2.25 19.81
N VAL A 136 -2.32 -2.56 18.67
CA VAL A 136 -3.50 -3.43 18.58
C VAL A 136 -3.06 -4.83 18.11
N PRO A 137 -3.58 -5.91 18.73
CA PRO A 137 -3.28 -7.27 18.29
C PRO A 137 -3.65 -7.49 16.82
N ALA A 138 -2.80 -8.22 16.08
CA ALA A 138 -2.94 -8.41 14.63
C ALA A 138 -4.28 -9.02 14.19
N GLY A 139 -4.91 -9.85 15.04
CA GLY A 139 -6.20 -10.49 14.75
C GLY A 139 -7.42 -9.57 14.82
N GLY A 140 -7.25 -8.30 15.20
CA GLY A 140 -8.33 -7.33 15.34
C GLY A 140 -8.33 -6.21 14.29
N MET A 141 -7.57 -6.35 13.20
CA MET A 141 -7.38 -5.29 12.22
C MET A 141 -7.64 -5.76 10.78
N ALA A 142 -8.34 -4.94 10.00
CA ALA A 142 -8.51 -5.15 8.56
C ALA A 142 -8.09 -3.90 7.76
N LEU A 143 -7.53 -4.12 6.56
CA LEU A 143 -7.24 -3.04 5.62
C LEU A 143 -8.50 -2.67 4.86
N ILE A 144 -8.82 -1.39 4.80
CA ILE A 144 -9.96 -0.86 4.06
C ILE A 144 -9.53 0.34 3.19
N SER A 145 -10.25 0.58 2.10
CA SER A 145 -10.12 1.77 1.25
C SER A 145 -11.01 2.91 1.76
N ASP A 146 -10.74 4.13 1.30
CA ASP A 146 -11.47 5.35 1.71
C ASP A 146 -13.00 5.25 1.49
N ASP A 147 -13.46 4.62 0.40
CA ASP A 147 -14.89 4.43 0.10
C ASP A 147 -15.61 3.49 1.08
N ARG A 148 -14.86 2.80 1.95
CA ARG A 148 -15.41 1.86 2.95
C ARG A 148 -15.48 2.43 4.35
N VAL A 149 -15.06 3.68 4.56
CA VAL A 149 -14.98 4.33 5.88
C VAL A 149 -16.34 4.38 6.57
N GLU A 150 -17.36 4.90 5.90
CA GLU A 150 -18.69 5.07 6.48
C GLU A 150 -19.31 3.71 6.83
N ALA A 151 -19.29 2.76 5.89
CA ALA A 151 -19.79 1.41 6.12
C ALA A 151 -19.09 0.68 7.28
N ALA A 152 -17.77 0.88 7.46
CA ALA A 152 -17.02 0.29 8.57
C ALA A 152 -17.36 0.93 9.93
N LEU A 153 -17.62 2.24 9.97
CA LEU A 153 -18.09 2.92 11.17
C LEU A 153 -19.52 2.50 11.53
N GLU A 154 -20.42 2.41 10.55
CA GLU A 154 -21.79 1.92 10.73
C GLU A 154 -21.83 0.47 11.23
N SER A 155 -20.89 -0.37 10.79
CA SER A 155 -20.73 -1.73 11.28
C SER A 155 -20.11 -1.82 12.68
N GLY A 156 -19.82 -0.68 13.33
CA GLY A 156 -19.28 -0.61 14.69
C GLY A 156 -17.76 -0.72 14.79
N SER A 157 -17.01 -0.57 13.70
CA SER A 157 -15.53 -0.55 13.74
C SER A 157 -15.01 0.86 13.97
N ALA A 158 -13.87 1.00 14.63
CA ALA A 158 -13.09 2.24 14.63
C ALA A 158 -12.06 2.24 13.50
N ILE A 159 -11.62 3.42 13.05
CA ILE A 159 -10.71 3.55 11.90
C ILE A 159 -9.53 4.46 12.24
N VAL A 160 -8.30 4.03 11.97
CA VAL A 160 -7.13 4.90 11.99
C VAL A 160 -7.04 5.65 10.66
N TYR A 161 -7.04 6.97 10.73
CA TYR A 161 -7.27 7.88 9.60
C TYR A 161 -6.13 8.91 9.48
N PRO A 162 -5.01 8.55 8.83
CA PRO A 162 -3.95 9.48 8.40
C PRO A 162 -4.35 10.21 7.13
N PRO A 163 -3.71 11.32 6.73
CA PRO A 163 -4.08 12.08 5.53
C PRO A 163 -3.75 11.28 4.25
N ALA A 164 -4.49 11.50 3.18
CA ALA A 164 -4.24 10.86 1.89
C ALA A 164 -2.93 11.39 1.28
N PRO A 165 -1.94 10.54 0.95
CA PRO A 165 -0.69 10.97 0.33
C PRO A 165 -0.89 11.66 -1.01
N LEU A 166 -0.01 12.60 -1.36
CA LEU A 166 0.10 13.15 -2.70
C LEU A 166 1.17 12.42 -3.51
N LYS A 167 1.05 12.40 -4.85
CA LYS A 167 2.07 11.81 -5.73
C LYS A 167 3.45 12.39 -5.48
N GLU A 168 3.53 13.72 -5.33
CA GLU A 168 4.77 14.43 -5.04
C GLU A 168 5.40 13.98 -3.70
N GLU A 169 4.59 13.79 -2.66
CA GLU A 169 5.09 13.28 -1.37
C GLU A 169 5.62 11.85 -1.48
N VAL A 170 5.02 11.00 -2.33
CA VAL A 170 5.52 9.64 -2.60
C VAL A 170 6.88 9.71 -3.29
N ILE A 171 7.03 10.57 -4.30
CA ILE A 171 8.31 10.78 -5.01
C ILE A 171 9.38 11.31 -4.05
N ILE A 172 9.09 12.36 -3.29
CA ILE A 172 10.03 12.97 -2.33
C ILE A 172 10.44 11.95 -1.26
N SER A 173 9.49 11.17 -0.74
CA SER A 173 9.74 10.11 0.23
C SER A 173 10.69 9.05 -0.33
N ALA A 174 10.45 8.61 -1.58
CA ALA A 174 11.31 7.63 -2.23
C ALA A 174 12.72 8.15 -2.50
N ALA A 175 12.84 9.39 -2.99
CA ALA A 175 14.12 10.01 -3.32
C ALA A 175 14.98 10.31 -2.07
N SER A 176 14.35 10.70 -0.96
CA SER A 176 15.04 10.99 0.30
C SER A 176 15.37 9.73 1.12
N GLY A 177 14.70 8.61 0.85
CA GLY A 177 14.76 7.42 1.68
C GLY A 177 13.94 7.51 2.97
N ASP A 178 13.24 8.64 3.20
CA ASP A 178 12.34 8.81 4.34
C ASP A 178 10.98 8.17 4.03
N LEU A 179 10.95 6.83 4.06
CA LEU A 179 9.82 6.06 3.54
C LEU A 179 8.58 6.12 4.43
N PHE A 180 7.41 6.11 3.77
CA PHE A 180 6.13 5.80 4.41
C PHE A 180 6.14 4.41 5.08
N PRO A 181 5.42 4.24 6.20
CA PRO A 181 5.16 2.92 6.76
C PRO A 181 4.51 1.97 5.75
N PRO A 182 4.71 0.64 5.88
CA PRO A 182 4.08 -0.30 4.97
C PRO A 182 2.56 -0.24 4.99
N LYS A 183 1.98 -0.42 3.79
CA LYS A 183 0.54 -0.25 3.55
C LYS A 183 0.06 1.15 3.98
N SER A 184 0.80 2.19 3.59
CA SER A 184 0.35 3.59 3.69
C SER A 184 -0.31 4.04 2.39
N THR A 185 0.36 3.82 1.26
CA THR A 185 -0.12 4.22 -0.07
C THR A 185 -0.92 3.11 -0.74
N ARG A 186 -1.96 3.50 -1.48
CA ARG A 186 -2.77 2.62 -2.32
C ARG A 186 -2.86 3.21 -3.72
N HIS A 187 -2.15 2.63 -4.69
CA HIS A 187 -2.17 3.12 -6.06
C HIS A 187 -3.25 2.43 -6.88
N VAL A 188 -3.98 3.21 -7.67
CA VAL A 188 -4.86 2.75 -8.75
C VAL A 188 -4.24 3.18 -10.06
N PHE A 189 -3.95 2.22 -10.93
CA PHE A 189 -3.33 2.39 -12.23
C PHE A 189 -4.38 2.26 -13.34
N ARG A 190 -4.10 2.78 -14.53
CA ARG A 190 -4.93 2.49 -15.71
C ARG A 190 -4.92 1.01 -16.05
N THR A 191 -3.72 0.43 -16.05
CA THR A 191 -3.46 -0.94 -16.48
C THR A 191 -2.41 -1.58 -15.59
N ARG A 192 -2.65 -2.82 -15.19
CA ARG A 192 -1.76 -3.61 -14.35
C ARG A 192 -1.38 -4.90 -15.06
N PRO A 193 -0.12 -5.05 -15.49
CA PRO A 193 0.39 -6.33 -15.97
C PRO A 193 0.58 -7.32 -14.81
N LEU A 194 0.14 -8.57 -14.98
CA LEU A 194 0.29 -9.65 -14.00
C LEU A 194 0.65 -10.96 -14.71
N GLY A 195 1.23 -11.91 -13.97
CA GLY A 195 1.48 -13.28 -14.42
C GLY A 195 2.63 -13.47 -15.42
N ILE A 196 3.57 -12.52 -15.52
CA ILE A 196 4.71 -12.65 -16.45
C ILE A 196 5.57 -13.88 -16.08
N ASP A 197 5.68 -14.22 -14.78
CA ASP A 197 6.34 -15.43 -14.29
C ASP A 197 7.80 -15.57 -14.76
N VAL A 198 8.62 -14.54 -14.52
CA VAL A 198 10.03 -14.53 -14.96
C VAL A 198 10.92 -15.34 -14.00
N PRO A 199 11.68 -16.34 -14.48
CA PRO A 199 12.51 -17.19 -13.61
C PRO A 199 13.53 -16.42 -12.78
N LEU A 200 13.70 -16.80 -11.51
CA LEU A 200 14.69 -16.20 -10.61
C LEU A 200 16.12 -16.39 -11.12
N GLU A 201 16.41 -17.49 -11.82
CA GLU A 201 17.72 -17.72 -12.46
C GLU A 201 18.09 -16.60 -13.46
N VAL A 202 17.12 -16.14 -14.26
CA VAL A 202 17.30 -15.02 -15.19
C VAL A 202 17.57 -13.74 -14.41
N LEU A 203 16.81 -13.52 -13.33
CA LEU A 203 16.92 -12.31 -12.51
C LEU A 203 18.20 -12.27 -11.66
N ARG A 204 18.82 -13.42 -11.36
CA ARG A 204 20.11 -13.55 -10.67
C ARG A 204 21.31 -13.41 -11.60
N SER A 205 21.12 -13.62 -12.91
CA SER A 205 22.18 -13.51 -13.91
C SER A 205 22.79 -12.11 -13.95
N SER A 206 24.09 -12.03 -14.27
CA SER A 206 24.74 -10.75 -14.58
C SER A 206 24.18 -10.12 -15.85
N GLU A 207 23.79 -10.96 -16.81
CA GLU A 207 23.20 -10.57 -18.09
C GLU A 207 21.90 -11.36 -18.27
N PRO A 208 20.73 -10.76 -18.00
CA PRO A 208 19.46 -11.45 -18.06
C PRO A 208 19.05 -11.65 -19.53
N ASP A 209 18.63 -12.87 -19.88
CA ASP A 209 18.10 -13.17 -21.21
C ASP A 209 16.73 -12.49 -21.39
N LEU A 210 16.71 -11.42 -22.21
CA LEU A 210 15.50 -10.64 -22.47
C LEU A 210 14.50 -11.37 -23.36
N ASP A 211 14.91 -12.38 -24.12
CA ASP A 211 14.00 -13.12 -24.98
C ASP A 211 13.07 -14.02 -24.16
N VAL A 212 13.51 -14.48 -22.98
CA VAL A 212 12.63 -15.15 -21.99
C VAL A 212 11.49 -14.22 -21.56
N ILE A 213 11.79 -12.94 -21.34
CA ILE A 213 10.80 -11.94 -20.93
C ILE A 213 9.85 -11.65 -22.09
N ARG A 214 10.39 -11.40 -23.29
CA ARG A 214 9.59 -11.11 -24.50
C ARG A 214 8.62 -12.23 -24.82
N GLY A 215 9.06 -13.48 -24.77
CA GLY A 215 8.22 -14.65 -25.01
C GLY A 215 7.05 -14.73 -24.04
N ARG A 216 7.28 -14.39 -22.77
CA ARG A 216 6.27 -14.38 -21.71
C ARG A 216 5.30 -13.19 -21.79
N THR A 217 5.68 -12.12 -22.47
CA THR A 217 4.81 -10.95 -22.68
C THR A 217 4.01 -10.99 -24.00
N SER A 218 3.92 -12.16 -24.64
CA SER A 218 3.15 -12.32 -25.87
C SER A 218 1.67 -12.63 -25.59
N MET A 219 0.78 -12.13 -26.46
CA MET A 219 -0.66 -12.47 -26.46
C MET A 219 -1.40 -12.28 -25.12
N PRO A 220 -1.44 -11.07 -24.55
CA PRO A 220 -2.11 -10.85 -23.28
C PRO A 220 -3.63 -11.05 -23.34
N ARG A 221 -4.21 -11.49 -22.23
CA ARG A 221 -5.65 -11.40 -21.98
C ARG A 221 -5.95 -10.14 -21.16
N ILE A 222 -6.89 -9.33 -21.65
CA ILE A 222 -7.35 -8.13 -20.93
C ILE A 222 -8.54 -8.50 -20.06
N LEU A 223 -8.46 -8.20 -18.77
CA LEU A 223 -9.60 -8.23 -17.85
C LEU A 223 -10.05 -6.80 -17.55
N PRO A 224 -11.35 -6.52 -17.52
CA PRO A 224 -11.87 -5.19 -17.20
C PRO A 224 -11.56 -4.79 -15.74
N PRO A 225 -11.65 -3.49 -15.40
CA PRO A 225 -11.61 -3.00 -14.02
C PRO A 225 -12.54 -3.79 -13.09
N ASN A 226 -12.15 -3.94 -11.82
CA ASN A 226 -12.84 -4.72 -10.78
C ASN A 226 -12.84 -6.24 -10.98
N SER A 227 -12.00 -6.77 -11.87
CA SER A 227 -11.85 -8.21 -12.05
C SER A 227 -11.10 -8.86 -10.88
N GLU A 228 -11.37 -10.14 -10.66
CA GLU A 228 -10.64 -10.97 -9.71
C GLU A 228 -9.58 -11.82 -10.40
N PHE A 229 -8.40 -11.89 -9.80
CA PHE A 229 -7.33 -12.77 -10.23
C PHE A 229 -6.55 -13.29 -9.02
N ARG A 230 -6.38 -14.62 -8.95
CA ARG A 230 -5.72 -15.34 -7.82
C ARG A 230 -6.25 -14.90 -6.44
N GLY A 231 -7.57 -14.78 -6.32
CA GLY A 231 -8.25 -14.42 -5.06
C GLY A 231 -8.11 -12.96 -4.63
N ARG A 232 -7.63 -12.08 -5.53
CA ARG A 232 -7.52 -10.63 -5.28
C ARG A 232 -8.33 -9.87 -6.30
N ARG A 233 -9.07 -8.86 -5.84
CA ARG A 233 -9.78 -7.92 -6.70
C ARG A 233 -8.84 -6.79 -7.10
N TYR A 234 -8.86 -6.43 -8.37
CA TYR A 234 -8.08 -5.32 -8.93
C TYR A 234 -9.02 -4.22 -9.41
N GLU A 235 -8.88 -3.02 -8.88
CA GLU A 235 -9.64 -1.85 -9.35
C GLU A 235 -9.20 -1.42 -10.76
N ASP A 236 -7.94 -1.70 -11.10
CA ASP A 236 -7.32 -1.39 -12.39
C ASP A 236 -7.80 -2.35 -13.49
N GLN A 237 -7.67 -1.95 -14.76
CA GLN A 237 -7.70 -2.93 -15.86
C GLN A 237 -6.50 -3.86 -15.71
N VAL A 238 -6.68 -5.17 -15.86
CA VAL A 238 -5.58 -6.14 -15.74
C VAL A 238 -5.18 -6.64 -17.13
N VAL A 239 -3.88 -6.66 -17.39
CA VAL A 239 -3.29 -7.31 -18.56
C VAL A 239 -2.59 -8.57 -18.08
N LEU A 240 -3.19 -9.72 -18.34
CA LEU A 240 -2.67 -11.01 -17.92
C LEU A 240 -1.78 -11.60 -19.01
N PHE A 241 -0.58 -11.94 -18.60
CA PHE A 241 0.34 -12.78 -19.35
C PHE A 241 0.29 -14.16 -18.70
N GLN A 242 0.02 -15.23 -19.46
CA GLN A 242 -0.04 -16.63 -19.01
C GLN A 242 0.37 -17.54 -20.16
#